data_AF-A0ABD3PCJ5-F1
#
_entry.id   AF-A0ABD3PCJ5-F1
#
_cell.length_a   1.000
_cell.length_b   1.000
_cell.length_c   1.000
_cell.angle_alpha   90.00
_cell.angle_beta   90.00
_cell.angle_gamma   90.00
#
_symmetry.space_group_name_H-M   'P 1'
#
loop_
_entity.id
_entity.type
_entity.pdbx_description
1 polymer ?
#
loop_
_entity_poly.entity_id
_entity_poly.type
_entity_poly.pdbx_seq_one_letter_code
_entity_poly.pdbx_strand_id
1 'polypeptide(L)'
;MGLVLSSANTPKTRPRLNRSRHPIILGSAALSIIATAFPTNGAGGALICSAFAASSPVSTARLSQLYKSRGGSMSMSAERKTYPRAPPLATVSPFSRTVKKVVIVGGTHGNEYTGIWCIKSIEKQRQLLNEKSTDNTMPNIFNDFPSLDVATLLANPVAYVQNKRFIDADLNREFSVEKLKRVVLKEQTNGEAEECQVANEFCSGNNADLSVAESLPHEAIRAREIEQMLGPKLTSEDADPNGSAEPLTDVIVDLHTTTANMGISLIIPEGDPLMAAAAAYVLNQCKTKYGYDSVQCLMHAMPTRADRQNLSSCGRHGFTVEVGPVPQGVLRHDVIEKTQSAMHSLLEFLHLRNLELQKGGRINGEPTVLDELRRVYPNNIVPCYRSAPAVRPGELSGKISWPNDETNPNFPSVIVHKSLQDQDFKPLRIGDPLFVSLDGTVIPYDGSHGDEVHLIFVNEGGYYYASSGTGIGVAVKSRFDWETGWFFADDDKEGLTSEEIVVEEKDSYE
;
A
#
# COMPACT_ATOMS: atom_id res chain seq x y z
N MET A 1 -29.74 -37.43 42.10
CA MET A 1 -29.37 -37.31 43.53
C MET A 1 -28.21 -36.31 43.56
N GLY A 2 -28.27 -35.14 44.20
CA GLY A 2 -28.87 -34.78 45.49
C GLY A 2 -27.71 -34.29 46.37
N LEU A 3 -27.22 -33.05 46.23
CA LEU A 3 -27.78 -31.79 46.75
C LEU A 3 -27.73 -31.71 48.29
N VAL A 4 -26.75 -30.98 48.84
CA VAL A 4 -26.82 -30.35 50.18
C VAL A 4 -26.21 -28.93 50.08
N LEU A 5 -26.85 -27.98 50.74
CA LEU A 5 -26.54 -26.54 50.74
C LEU A 5 -25.84 -26.11 52.04
N SER A 6 -25.20 -24.93 52.03
CA SER A 6 -25.18 -24.08 53.22
C SER A 6 -25.18 -22.58 52.85
N SER A 7 -26.19 -21.88 53.36
CA SER A 7 -26.39 -20.42 53.39
C SER A 7 -25.54 -19.76 54.49
N ALA A 8 -25.47 -18.44 54.71
CA ALA A 8 -25.61 -17.19 53.93
C ALA A 8 -25.42 -16.04 54.96
N ASN A 9 -24.99 -14.83 54.55
CA ASN A 9 -25.58 -13.58 55.06
C ASN A 9 -25.02 -12.32 54.39
N THR A 10 -25.93 -11.37 54.14
CA THR A 10 -25.66 -9.98 53.75
C THR A 10 -26.26 -9.03 54.79
N PRO A 11 -25.77 -7.79 54.91
CA PRO A 11 -26.64 -6.66 55.21
C PRO A 11 -26.66 -5.61 54.08
N LYS A 12 -27.81 -4.94 53.94
CA LYS A 12 -28.09 -3.91 52.93
C LYS A 12 -27.95 -2.51 53.51
N THR A 13 -27.55 -1.52 52.70
CA THR A 13 -27.97 -0.11 52.87
C THR A 13 -28.19 0.57 51.50
N ARG A 14 -29.18 1.47 51.45
CA ARG A 14 -29.50 2.42 50.35
C ARG A 14 -29.77 3.78 51.00
N PRO A 15 -29.33 4.92 50.42
CA PRO A 15 -30.23 5.80 49.65
C PRO A 15 -29.52 6.39 48.38
N ARG A 16 -30.12 7.15 47.45
CA ARG A 16 -31.51 7.59 47.14
C ARG A 16 -31.63 7.74 45.59
N LEU A 17 -32.67 8.41 45.07
CA LEU A 17 -32.76 8.88 43.68
C LEU A 17 -32.72 10.42 43.61
N ASN A 18 -32.30 10.97 42.48
CA ASN A 18 -33.01 12.10 41.85
C ASN A 18 -32.96 12.00 40.30
N ARG A 19 -33.91 12.62 39.57
CA ARG A 19 -34.18 12.39 38.13
C ARG A 19 -34.25 13.66 37.27
N SER A 20 -33.69 13.58 36.06
CA SER A 20 -34.17 14.21 34.80
C SER A 20 -33.54 13.39 33.65
N ARG A 21 -34.26 12.65 32.78
CA ARG A 21 -35.17 13.04 31.66
C ARG A 21 -34.53 14.08 30.72
N HIS A 22 -34.47 13.95 29.39
CA HIS A 22 -34.73 12.92 28.34
C HIS A 22 -34.39 13.60 26.97
N PRO A 23 -34.47 12.97 25.78
CA PRO A 23 -34.31 11.56 25.38
C PRO A 23 -33.30 11.36 24.20
N ILE A 24 -32.97 10.10 23.89
CA ILE A 24 -32.49 9.68 22.55
C ILE A 24 -33.62 8.85 21.91
N ILE A 25 -33.88 9.05 20.62
CA ILE A 25 -34.85 8.26 19.85
C ILE A 25 -34.09 7.21 19.03
N LEU A 26 -34.35 5.93 19.29
CA LEU A 26 -34.06 4.84 18.34
C LEU A 26 -35.38 4.40 17.70
N GLY A 27 -35.40 4.33 16.36
CA GLY A 27 -36.50 3.75 15.59
C GLY A 27 -36.26 2.27 15.33
N SER A 28 -37.21 1.42 15.72
CA SER A 28 -37.18 -0.02 15.49
C SER A 28 -37.67 -0.37 14.08
N ALA A 29 -37.05 -1.38 13.46
CA ALA A 29 -37.71 -2.22 12.47
C ALA A 29 -37.20 -3.67 12.60
N ALA A 30 -38.07 -4.57 13.05
CA ALA A 30 -37.82 -6.01 13.02
C ALA A 30 -38.52 -6.60 11.79
N LEU A 31 -37.89 -7.58 11.13
CA LEU A 31 -38.58 -8.45 10.17
C LEU A 31 -38.33 -9.91 10.54
N SER A 32 -39.42 -10.68 10.62
CA SER A 32 -39.42 -12.02 11.17
C SER A 32 -38.91 -13.07 10.18
N ILE A 33 -38.15 -14.03 10.70
CA ILE A 33 -37.83 -15.29 10.02
C ILE A 33 -39.09 -16.18 10.01
N ILE A 34 -39.47 -16.69 8.84
CA ILE A 34 -40.39 -17.83 8.72
C ILE A 34 -39.69 -18.90 7.88
N ALA A 35 -39.57 -20.09 8.44
CA ALA A 35 -39.16 -21.30 7.74
C ALA A 35 -40.37 -22.23 7.60
N THR A 36 -40.55 -22.82 6.43
CA THR A 36 -41.43 -23.96 6.18
C THR A 36 -40.75 -24.91 5.19
N ALA A 37 -41.04 -26.21 5.28
CA ALA A 37 -40.31 -27.24 4.56
C ALA A 37 -41.23 -28.37 4.05
N PHE A 38 -40.98 -28.80 2.79
CA PHE A 38 -41.38 -30.09 2.17
C PHE A 38 -42.90 -30.42 2.02
N PRO A 39 -43.30 -31.45 1.23
CA PRO A 39 -42.61 -32.19 0.13
C PRO A 39 -43.47 -32.35 -1.16
N THR A 40 -42.95 -33.00 -2.22
CA THR A 40 -43.54 -34.22 -2.86
C THR A 40 -42.74 -34.72 -4.09
N ASN A 41 -43.06 -35.94 -4.58
CA ASN A 41 -42.20 -36.80 -5.41
C ASN A 41 -42.58 -36.91 -6.90
N GLY A 42 -41.59 -37.33 -7.70
CA GLY A 42 -41.73 -38.29 -8.82
C GLY A 42 -41.90 -37.71 -10.24
N ALA A 43 -41.56 -38.40 -11.33
CA ALA A 43 -40.77 -39.62 -11.59
C ALA A 43 -40.85 -39.90 -13.12
N GLY A 44 -39.78 -40.43 -13.73
CA GLY A 44 -39.75 -40.87 -15.15
C GLY A 44 -39.29 -39.79 -16.14
N GLY A 45 -38.63 -40.12 -17.27
CA GLY A 45 -38.11 -41.42 -17.70
C GLY A 45 -37.74 -41.46 -19.19
N ALA A 46 -36.57 -42.04 -19.50
CA ALA A 46 -36.18 -42.71 -20.75
C ALA A 46 -36.08 -41.94 -22.12
N LEU A 47 -34.84 -41.93 -22.64
CA LEU A 47 -34.40 -42.39 -23.99
C LEU A 47 -34.76 -41.64 -25.31
N ILE A 48 -33.67 -41.32 -26.03
CA ILE A 48 -33.37 -41.67 -27.45
C ILE A 48 -33.69 -40.71 -28.64
N CYS A 49 -32.58 -40.37 -29.32
CA CYS A 49 -32.33 -40.14 -30.75
C CYS A 49 -32.95 -38.97 -31.56
N SER A 50 -32.02 -38.11 -31.99
CA SER A 50 -31.71 -37.74 -33.39
C SER A 50 -32.73 -36.98 -34.26
N ALA A 51 -32.28 -35.82 -34.75
CA ALA A 51 -32.41 -35.47 -36.17
C ALA A 51 -31.22 -34.58 -36.62
N PHE A 52 -30.65 -34.89 -37.78
CA PHE A 52 -29.70 -34.03 -38.49
C PHE A 52 -30.41 -32.80 -39.08
N ALA A 53 -29.72 -31.67 -39.13
CA ALA A 53 -29.88 -30.68 -40.20
C ALA A 53 -28.54 -29.99 -40.47
N ALA A 54 -28.04 -30.12 -41.69
CA ALA A 54 -26.81 -29.48 -42.13
C ALA A 54 -27.12 -28.29 -43.05
N SER A 55 -26.39 -27.18 -42.90
CA SER A 55 -26.27 -26.18 -43.98
C SER A 55 -24.93 -25.44 -43.93
N SER A 56 -24.22 -25.60 -45.04
CA SER A 56 -22.99 -25.03 -45.60
C SER A 56 -22.55 -23.59 -45.21
N PRO A 57 -21.26 -23.23 -45.42
CA PRO A 57 -20.65 -22.02 -44.89
C PRO A 57 -20.99 -20.75 -45.69
N VAL A 58 -21.01 -19.60 -45.00
CA VAL A 58 -21.25 -18.28 -45.61
C VAL A 58 -19.97 -17.43 -45.64
N SER A 59 -19.33 -17.44 -46.81
CA SER A 59 -18.72 -16.29 -47.49
C SER A 59 -18.10 -15.16 -46.64
N THR A 60 -16.77 -15.17 -46.56
CA THR A 60 -15.93 -14.01 -46.23
C THR A 60 -15.98 -12.93 -47.32
N ALA A 61 -17.05 -12.12 -47.36
CA ALA A 61 -17.11 -10.92 -48.21
C ALA A 61 -18.24 -9.94 -47.81
N ARG A 62 -18.03 -9.11 -46.77
CA ARG A 62 -18.61 -7.75 -46.59
C ARG A 62 -18.25 -7.16 -45.21
N LEU A 63 -17.09 -6.50 -45.11
CA LEU A 63 -16.81 -5.52 -44.05
C LEU A 63 -15.62 -4.58 -44.41
N SER A 64 -15.41 -4.32 -45.72
CA SER A 64 -14.27 -3.55 -46.26
C SER A 64 -14.63 -2.16 -46.80
N GLN A 65 -15.81 -1.62 -46.46
CA GLN A 65 -16.24 -0.29 -46.87
C GLN A 65 -17.03 0.42 -45.75
N LEU A 66 -16.32 0.92 -44.72
CA LEU A 66 -16.79 2.07 -43.91
C LEU A 66 -15.72 2.71 -42.98
N TYR A 67 -14.44 2.68 -43.36
CA TYR A 67 -13.41 3.54 -42.73
C TYR A 67 -12.45 4.12 -43.78
N LYS A 68 -12.86 5.25 -44.38
CA LYS A 68 -11.97 6.22 -45.03
C LYS A 68 -12.43 7.62 -44.64
N SER A 69 -11.46 8.54 -44.58
CA SER A 69 -11.58 9.96 -44.19
C SER A 69 -11.98 10.26 -42.73
N ARG A 70 -10.98 10.34 -41.85
CA ARG A 70 -10.44 11.64 -41.40
C ARG A 70 -9.07 11.44 -40.76
N GLY A 71 -8.02 11.91 -41.43
CA GLY A 71 -6.68 11.95 -40.86
C GLY A 71 -6.55 13.10 -39.87
N GLY A 72 -6.27 12.78 -38.61
CA GLY A 72 -5.87 13.71 -37.57
C GLY A 72 -4.82 13.03 -36.72
N SER A 73 -3.55 13.37 -36.93
CA SER A 73 -2.44 12.81 -36.17
C SER A 73 -2.38 13.46 -34.79
N MET A 74 -2.99 12.85 -33.79
CA MET A 74 -2.64 13.08 -32.39
C MET A 74 -1.62 12.02 -31.97
N SER A 75 -0.34 12.39 -32.05
CA SER A 75 0.72 11.68 -31.33
C SER A 75 0.52 11.93 -29.84
N MET A 76 0.14 10.88 -29.09
CA MET A 76 0.31 10.88 -27.64
C MET A 76 1.65 10.22 -27.32
N SER A 77 2.70 11.03 -27.24
CA SER A 77 4.01 10.60 -26.76
C SER A 77 3.93 10.31 -25.25
N ALA A 78 3.96 9.04 -24.88
CA ALA A 78 4.19 8.64 -23.49
C ALA A 78 5.65 8.92 -23.12
N GLU A 79 5.96 10.15 -22.71
CA GLU A 79 7.30 10.53 -22.26
C GLU A 79 7.67 9.73 -21.01
N ARG A 80 8.61 8.79 -21.18
CA ARG A 80 9.19 8.02 -20.08
C ARG A 80 10.07 8.97 -19.26
N LYS A 81 9.59 9.47 -18.12
CA LYS A 81 10.35 10.34 -17.21
C LYS A 81 11.71 9.72 -16.88
N THR A 82 12.78 10.28 -17.46
CA THR A 82 14.17 9.96 -17.11
C THR A 82 14.57 10.77 -15.90
N TYR A 83 14.77 10.13 -14.74
CA TYR A 83 15.28 10.82 -13.57
C TYR A 83 16.76 11.18 -13.78
N PRO A 84 17.16 12.45 -13.57
CA PRO A 84 18.56 12.86 -13.70
C PRO A 84 19.42 12.20 -12.62
N ARG A 85 20.72 12.08 -12.90
CA ARG A 85 21.74 11.56 -11.96
C ARG A 85 21.67 12.35 -10.64
N ALA A 86 21.92 11.66 -9.52
CA ALA A 86 21.70 12.17 -8.16
C ALA A 86 22.13 13.64 -7.98
N PRO A 87 21.29 14.50 -7.38
CA PRO A 87 21.59 15.92 -7.20
C PRO A 87 22.87 16.13 -6.37
N PRO A 88 23.55 17.27 -6.52
CA PRO A 88 24.74 17.58 -5.73
C PRO A 88 24.41 17.49 -4.23
N LEU A 89 25.34 16.92 -3.46
CA LEU A 89 25.22 16.72 -2.01
C LEU A 89 24.67 17.97 -1.32
N ALA A 90 23.57 17.78 -0.58
CA ALA A 90 22.97 18.85 0.21
C ALA A 90 24.01 19.48 1.16
N THR A 91 23.97 20.80 1.30
CA THR A 91 24.91 21.56 2.14
C THR A 91 24.80 21.26 3.64
N VAL A 92 23.78 20.48 4.03
CA VAL A 92 23.49 20.02 5.38
C VAL A 92 23.32 18.50 5.31
N SER A 93 23.96 17.76 6.22
CA SER A 93 23.86 16.30 6.24
C SER A 93 22.40 15.85 6.41
N PRO A 94 21.92 14.83 5.66
CA PRO A 94 20.56 14.31 5.84
C PRO A 94 20.31 13.79 7.27
N PHE A 95 21.37 13.43 8.01
CA PHE A 95 21.29 12.91 9.37
C PHE A 95 21.40 13.97 10.47
N SER A 96 21.46 15.27 10.15
CA SER A 96 21.62 16.36 11.14
C SER A 96 20.31 17.05 11.57
N ARG A 97 19.15 16.63 11.04
CA ARG A 97 17.83 17.10 11.48
C ARG A 97 17.20 16.12 12.46
N THR A 98 16.68 16.61 13.59
CA THR A 98 15.86 15.80 14.49
C THR A 98 14.47 15.59 13.92
N VAL A 99 13.97 14.36 13.95
CA VAL A 99 12.56 14.05 13.66
C VAL A 99 11.73 14.35 14.90
N LYS A 100 10.64 15.12 14.77
CA LYS A 100 9.74 15.38 15.89
C LYS A 100 8.41 14.69 15.70
N LYS A 101 7.67 15.00 14.63
CA LYS A 101 6.29 14.51 14.48
C LYS A 101 6.23 13.28 13.59
N VAL A 102 5.85 12.15 14.19
CA VAL A 102 5.69 10.85 13.53
C VAL A 102 4.22 10.47 13.56
N VAL A 103 3.65 10.09 12.41
CA VAL A 103 2.25 9.65 12.33
C VAL A 103 2.21 8.19 11.90
N ILE A 104 1.65 7.34 12.76
CA ILE A 104 1.39 5.93 12.46
C ILE A 104 0.00 5.82 11.83
N VAL A 105 -0.05 5.40 10.58
CA VAL A 105 -1.27 5.28 9.78
C VAL A 105 -1.67 3.81 9.71
N GLY A 106 -2.95 3.54 9.95
CA GLY A 106 -3.54 2.22 9.79
C GLY A 106 -4.88 2.31 9.05
N GLY A 107 -5.23 1.26 8.33
CA GLY A 107 -6.50 1.22 7.58
C GLY A 107 -6.53 2.17 6.39
N THR A 108 -5.39 2.38 5.72
CA THR A 108 -5.34 3.00 4.38
C THR A 108 -6.18 2.20 3.40
N HIS A 109 -6.15 0.87 3.53
CA HIS A 109 -7.20 -0.02 3.04
C HIS A 109 -8.05 -0.53 4.22
N GLY A 110 -9.37 -0.42 4.13
CA GLY A 110 -10.26 -0.62 5.28
C GLY A 110 -10.33 -2.05 5.83
N ASN A 111 -10.00 -3.06 5.02
CA ASN A 111 -10.01 -4.47 5.40
C ASN A 111 -8.63 -5.01 5.84
N GLU A 112 -7.59 -4.16 5.93
CA GLU A 112 -6.25 -4.52 6.43
C GLU A 112 -6.16 -4.26 7.95
N TYR A 113 -6.76 -5.18 8.73
CA TYR A 113 -7.03 -4.96 10.15
C TYR A 113 -5.80 -4.82 11.06
N THR A 114 -4.62 -5.36 10.69
CA THR A 114 -3.41 -5.31 11.53
C THR A 114 -2.95 -3.87 11.79
N GLY A 115 -2.91 -3.01 10.76
CA GLY A 115 -2.56 -1.60 10.94
C GLY A 115 -3.56 -0.87 11.86
N ILE A 116 -4.85 -1.18 11.70
CA ILE A 116 -5.95 -0.63 12.51
C ILE A 116 -5.85 -1.09 13.98
N TRP A 117 -5.41 -2.33 14.22
CA TRP A 117 -5.12 -2.83 15.56
C TRP A 117 -3.91 -2.13 16.18
N CYS A 118 -2.84 -1.93 15.42
CA CYS A 118 -1.62 -1.27 15.90
C CYS A 118 -1.91 0.18 16.35
N ILE A 119 -2.63 0.97 15.55
CA ILE A 119 -3.00 2.35 15.97
C ILE A 119 -3.90 2.34 17.22
N LYS A 120 -4.87 1.42 17.32
CA LYS A 120 -5.72 1.29 18.52
C LYS A 120 -4.93 0.87 19.77
N SER A 121 -3.90 0.03 19.60
CA SER A 121 -2.99 -0.34 20.68
C SER A 121 -2.20 0.87 21.19
N ILE A 122 -1.67 1.70 20.27
CA ILE A 122 -0.96 2.95 20.61
C ILE A 122 -1.88 3.94 21.33
N GLU A 123 -3.11 4.15 20.84
CA GLU A 123 -4.08 5.02 21.51
C GLU A 123 -4.42 4.52 22.93
N LYS A 124 -4.48 3.20 23.13
CA LYS A 124 -4.66 2.63 24.48
C LYS A 124 -3.44 2.85 25.38
N GLN A 125 -2.22 2.76 24.84
CA GLN A 125 -0.99 3.10 25.58
C GLN A 125 -0.98 4.58 26.00
N ARG A 126 -1.44 5.50 25.12
CA ARG A 126 -1.56 6.93 25.45
C ARG A 126 -2.60 7.18 26.54
N GLN A 127 -3.75 6.50 26.49
CA GLN A 127 -4.77 6.58 27.55
C GLN A 127 -4.19 6.17 28.91
N LEU A 128 -3.52 5.01 28.98
CA LEU A 128 -2.96 4.47 30.23
C LEU A 128 -1.88 5.38 30.84
N LEU A 129 -1.07 6.03 29.99
CA LEU A 129 -0.09 7.02 30.40
C LEU A 129 -0.75 8.26 31.03
N ASN A 130 -1.78 8.80 30.36
CA ASN A 130 -2.54 9.97 30.85
C ASN A 130 -3.28 9.69 32.16
N GLU A 131 -3.76 8.47 32.35
CA GLU A 131 -4.42 8.00 33.58
C GLU A 131 -3.43 7.78 34.75
N LYS A 132 -2.10 7.96 34.52
CA LYS A 132 -1.02 7.66 35.47
C LYS A 132 -1.12 6.23 36.02
N SER A 133 -1.50 5.28 35.18
CA SER A 133 -1.51 3.87 35.56
C SER A 133 -0.12 3.46 36.04
N THR A 134 -0.02 2.90 37.25
CA THR A 134 1.26 2.46 37.83
C THR A 134 1.75 1.12 37.30
N ASP A 135 1.02 0.53 36.34
CA ASP A 135 1.39 -0.71 35.71
C ASP A 135 2.45 -0.48 34.60
N ASN A 136 3.70 -0.32 35.04
CA ASN A 136 4.87 -0.22 34.17
C ASN A 136 5.30 -1.59 33.58
N THR A 137 4.49 -2.65 33.68
CA THR A 137 4.87 -3.97 33.13
C THR A 137 4.61 -4.09 31.63
N MET A 138 3.72 -3.26 31.08
CA MET A 138 3.45 -3.22 29.65
C MET A 138 4.36 -2.21 28.93
N PRO A 139 5.04 -2.60 27.84
CA PRO A 139 5.83 -1.68 27.03
C PRO A 139 4.94 -0.56 26.45
N ASN A 140 5.47 0.65 26.37
CA ASN A 140 4.70 1.84 26.06
C ASN A 140 5.55 2.81 25.24
N ILE A 141 5.21 2.97 23.96
CA ILE A 141 6.06 3.69 22.99
C ILE A 141 6.34 5.15 23.37
N PHE A 142 5.49 5.77 24.20
CA PHE A 142 5.68 7.14 24.68
C PHE A 142 6.72 7.24 25.80
N ASN A 143 6.89 6.17 26.58
CA ASN A 143 7.95 6.04 27.58
C ASN A 143 9.25 5.54 26.94
N ASP A 144 9.15 4.67 25.94
CA ASP A 144 10.29 4.04 25.26
C ASP A 144 10.97 5.00 24.26
N PHE A 145 10.21 5.90 23.61
CA PHE A 145 10.70 6.82 22.56
C PHE A 145 10.38 8.32 22.82
N PRO A 146 10.64 8.87 24.02
CA PRO A 146 10.13 10.18 24.48
C PRO A 146 10.65 11.41 23.71
N SER A 147 11.55 11.23 22.73
CA SER A 147 11.96 12.35 21.85
C SER A 147 10.98 12.62 20.70
N LEU A 148 10.06 11.68 20.44
CA LEU A 148 9.14 11.67 19.31
C LEU A 148 7.72 12.04 19.76
N ASP A 149 7.09 12.94 19.02
CA ASP A 149 5.64 13.19 19.08
C ASP A 149 4.95 12.20 18.15
N VAL A 150 4.48 11.08 18.71
CA VAL A 150 3.83 10.00 17.95
C VAL A 150 2.30 10.17 17.97
N ALA A 151 1.73 10.49 16.83
CA ALA A 151 0.28 10.52 16.59
C ALA A 151 -0.17 9.27 15.81
N THR A 152 -1.48 9.02 15.76
CA THR A 152 -2.06 7.95 14.91
C THR A 152 -3.16 8.47 14.00
N LEU A 153 -3.41 7.78 12.89
CA LEU A 153 -4.47 8.09 11.95
C LEU A 153 -5.15 6.81 11.44
N LEU A 154 -6.48 6.77 11.51
CA LEU A 154 -7.30 5.85 10.71
C LEU A 154 -7.53 6.49 9.33
N ALA A 155 -6.85 5.98 8.30
CA ALA A 155 -6.83 6.63 6.99
C ALA A 155 -8.18 6.53 6.26
N ASN A 156 -8.76 5.35 6.08
CA ASN A 156 -10.06 5.17 5.42
C ASN A 156 -11.14 4.65 6.40
N PRO A 157 -11.78 5.53 7.19
CA PRO A 157 -12.77 5.11 8.19
C PRO A 157 -14.04 4.51 7.57
N VAL A 158 -14.46 4.95 6.37
CA VAL A 158 -15.69 4.46 5.74
C VAL A 158 -15.48 3.06 5.14
N ALA A 159 -14.35 2.83 4.44
CA ALA A 159 -14.00 1.49 3.97
C ALA A 159 -13.77 0.51 5.14
N TYR A 160 -13.19 0.98 6.25
CA TYR A 160 -13.06 0.16 7.47
C TYR A 160 -14.42 -0.26 8.04
N VAL A 161 -15.37 0.66 8.20
CA VAL A 161 -16.72 0.35 8.69
C VAL A 161 -17.46 -0.63 7.76
N GLN A 162 -17.19 -0.57 6.45
CA GLN A 162 -17.76 -1.50 5.46
C GLN A 162 -16.96 -2.82 5.29
N ASN A 163 -15.82 -3.00 5.97
CA ASN A 163 -14.86 -4.08 5.73
C ASN A 163 -14.50 -4.26 4.24
N LYS A 164 -14.18 -3.15 3.57
CA LYS A 164 -13.73 -3.12 2.18
C LYS A 164 -12.31 -2.57 2.09
N ARG A 165 -11.62 -2.85 0.98
CA ARG A 165 -10.35 -2.21 0.65
C ARG A 165 -10.53 -0.68 0.52
N PHE A 166 -11.52 -0.27 -0.27
CA PHE A 166 -11.94 1.11 -0.50
C PHE A 166 -13.45 1.17 -0.84
N ILE A 167 -14.00 2.37 -0.98
CA ILE A 167 -15.39 2.63 -1.38
C ILE A 167 -15.49 2.81 -2.90
N ASP A 168 -14.82 3.84 -3.45
CA ASP A 168 -14.91 4.20 -4.87
C ASP A 168 -13.57 4.04 -5.61
N ALA A 169 -12.46 4.44 -4.99
CA ALA A 169 -11.11 4.37 -5.57
C ALA A 169 -10.07 3.94 -4.54
N ASP A 170 -8.94 3.35 -4.96
CA ASP A 170 -7.88 2.96 -4.02
C ASP A 170 -7.20 4.20 -3.43
N LEU A 171 -7.42 4.50 -2.14
CA LEU A 171 -6.87 5.65 -1.44
C LEU A 171 -5.35 5.77 -1.61
N ASN A 172 -4.63 4.65 -1.71
CA ASN A 172 -3.19 4.62 -1.88
C ASN A 172 -2.73 4.86 -3.35
N ARG A 173 -3.62 5.42 -4.18
CA ARG A 173 -3.41 5.94 -5.54
C ARG A 173 -3.89 7.38 -5.71
N GLU A 174 -4.46 8.01 -4.68
CA GLU A 174 -5.10 9.33 -4.77
C GLU A 174 -4.16 10.51 -4.46
N PHE A 175 -2.92 10.26 -4.02
CA PHE A 175 -2.00 11.31 -3.57
C PHE A 175 -1.08 11.87 -4.66
N SER A 176 -1.30 11.57 -5.95
CA SER A 176 -0.56 12.20 -7.05
C SER A 176 -0.79 13.72 -7.07
N VAL A 177 0.20 14.52 -7.51
CA VAL A 177 0.08 15.99 -7.62
C VAL A 177 -1.15 16.41 -8.43
N GLU A 178 -1.43 15.72 -9.53
CA GLU A 178 -2.57 15.98 -10.41
C GLU A 178 -3.89 15.86 -9.65
N LYS A 179 -4.15 14.70 -9.02
CA LYS A 179 -5.36 14.44 -8.23
C LYS A 179 -5.50 15.38 -7.02
N LEU A 180 -4.39 15.77 -6.37
CA LEU A 180 -4.44 16.71 -5.25
C LEU A 180 -4.74 18.16 -5.71
N LYS A 181 -4.13 18.63 -6.81
CA LYS A 181 -4.28 20.02 -7.30
C LYS A 181 -5.55 20.25 -8.15
N ARG A 182 -5.98 19.27 -8.95
CA ARG A 182 -7.00 19.43 -9.99
C ARG A 182 -8.26 18.62 -9.70
N VAL A 183 -9.38 19.12 -10.22
CA VAL A 183 -10.60 18.35 -10.46
C VAL A 183 -11.07 18.62 -11.89
N VAL A 184 -11.33 17.55 -12.63
CA VAL A 184 -11.97 17.63 -13.95
C VAL A 184 -13.47 17.80 -13.73
N LEU A 185 -14.02 18.94 -14.15
CA LEU A 185 -15.46 19.14 -14.17
C LEU A 185 -16.04 18.37 -15.35
N LYS A 186 -17.25 17.81 -15.19
CA LYS A 186 -17.90 16.99 -16.22
C LYS A 186 -17.95 17.73 -17.56
N GLU A 187 -17.65 17.00 -18.63
CA GLU A 187 -17.78 17.50 -20.01
C GLU A 187 -19.12 18.21 -20.22
N GLN A 188 -19.09 19.53 -20.37
CA GLN A 188 -20.18 20.20 -21.08
C GLN A 188 -20.09 19.78 -22.55
N THR A 189 -21.24 19.68 -23.22
CA THR A 189 -21.37 19.16 -24.59
C THR A 189 -20.76 20.05 -25.69
N ASN A 190 -19.86 20.97 -25.32
CA ASN A 190 -19.18 21.96 -26.18
C ASN A 190 -17.64 21.89 -26.05
N GLY A 191 -17.06 20.69 -26.16
CA GLY A 191 -15.73 20.50 -26.77
C GLY A 191 -14.46 20.83 -25.95
N GLU A 192 -14.54 21.54 -24.83
CA GLU A 192 -13.39 21.82 -23.95
C GLU A 192 -13.73 21.50 -22.49
N ALA A 193 -12.88 20.72 -21.81
CA ALA A 193 -13.06 20.35 -20.41
C ALA A 193 -12.42 21.42 -19.49
N GLU A 194 -13.22 22.05 -18.63
CA GLU A 194 -12.70 23.00 -17.64
C GLU A 194 -12.06 22.27 -16.46
N GLU A 195 -10.76 22.51 -16.24
CA GLU A 195 -10.03 22.07 -15.03
C GLU A 195 -10.18 23.11 -13.92
N CYS A 196 -10.67 22.71 -12.73
CA CYS A 196 -10.66 23.58 -11.55
C CYS A 196 -9.41 23.35 -10.67
N GLN A 197 -8.80 24.44 -10.19
CA GLN A 197 -7.72 24.42 -9.20
C GLN A 197 -8.28 24.40 -7.77
N VAL A 198 -8.51 23.20 -7.23
CA VAL A 198 -9.14 23.00 -5.91
C VAL A 198 -8.32 23.53 -4.73
N ALA A 199 -7.02 23.78 -4.94
CA ALA A 199 -6.13 24.39 -3.95
C ALA A 199 -6.64 25.71 -3.35
N ASN A 200 -7.48 26.48 -4.08
CA ASN A 200 -8.01 27.76 -3.61
C ASN A 200 -9.42 27.68 -2.99
N GLU A 201 -10.25 26.69 -3.35
CA GLU A 201 -11.69 26.72 -3.01
C GLU A 201 -12.06 26.01 -1.70
N PHE A 202 -11.21 25.11 -1.19
CA PHE A 202 -11.52 24.40 0.07
C PHE A 202 -11.16 25.17 1.35
N CYS A 203 -10.74 26.45 1.25
CA CYS A 203 -10.33 27.27 2.39
C CYS A 203 -10.73 28.77 2.31
N SER A 204 -11.84 29.13 1.65
CA SER A 204 -12.43 30.47 1.84
C SER A 204 -13.96 30.53 1.62
N GLY A 205 -14.71 30.61 2.71
CA GLY A 205 -16.03 31.27 2.81
C GLY A 205 -17.16 30.81 1.87
N ASN A 206 -17.99 29.88 2.35
CA ASN A 206 -19.40 29.67 1.97
C ASN A 206 -19.78 29.41 0.50
N ASN A 207 -18.86 29.41 -0.46
CA ASN A 207 -19.11 29.09 -1.87
C ASN A 207 -18.17 27.97 -2.38
N ALA A 208 -17.92 26.93 -1.57
CA ALA A 208 -17.46 25.67 -2.14
C ALA A 208 -18.60 25.11 -3.00
N ASP A 209 -18.38 24.95 -4.30
CA ASP A 209 -19.41 24.40 -5.19
C ASP A 209 -19.64 22.93 -4.84
N LEU A 210 -20.71 22.68 -4.07
CA LEU A 210 -21.10 21.37 -3.56
C LEU A 210 -21.27 20.35 -4.70
N SER A 211 -21.63 20.80 -5.91
CA SER A 211 -21.78 19.92 -7.08
C SER A 211 -20.47 19.28 -7.54
N VAL A 212 -19.33 19.94 -7.29
CA VAL A 212 -17.99 19.44 -7.60
C VAL A 212 -17.59 18.36 -6.59
N ALA A 213 -17.81 18.62 -5.30
CA ALA A 213 -17.53 17.68 -4.23
C ALA A 213 -18.38 16.40 -4.34
N GLU A 214 -19.65 16.51 -4.72
CA GLU A 214 -20.55 15.36 -4.98
C GLU A 214 -20.14 14.50 -6.18
N SER A 215 -19.27 14.99 -7.06
CA SER A 215 -18.83 14.27 -8.27
C SER A 215 -17.56 13.42 -8.11
N LEU A 216 -16.85 13.58 -6.98
CA LEU A 216 -15.55 12.95 -6.75
C LEU A 216 -15.66 11.58 -6.06
N PRO A 217 -14.74 10.64 -6.36
CA PRO A 217 -14.59 9.43 -5.56
C PRO A 217 -14.38 9.76 -4.08
N HIS A 218 -15.00 8.99 -3.18
CA HIS A 218 -14.87 9.16 -1.73
C HIS A 218 -13.40 9.27 -1.28
N GLU A 219 -12.54 8.40 -1.78
CA GLU A 219 -11.11 8.40 -1.46
C GLU A 219 -10.35 9.63 -2.00
N ALA A 220 -10.80 10.24 -3.10
CA ALA A 220 -10.18 11.47 -3.61
C ALA A 220 -10.47 12.67 -2.70
N ILE A 221 -11.67 12.73 -2.11
CA ILE A 221 -12.00 13.71 -1.06
C ILE A 221 -11.13 13.44 0.17
N ARG A 222 -11.10 12.18 0.62
CA ARG A 222 -10.34 11.76 1.81
C ARG A 222 -8.83 12.00 1.68
N ALA A 223 -8.25 11.83 0.48
CA ALA A 223 -6.85 12.15 0.23
C ALA A 223 -6.52 13.63 0.47
N ARG A 224 -7.43 14.55 0.08
CA ARG A 224 -7.27 16.00 0.30
C ARG A 224 -7.40 16.37 1.78
N GLU A 225 -8.32 15.74 2.52
CA GLU A 225 -8.39 15.88 3.98
C GLU A 225 -7.08 15.43 4.66
N ILE A 226 -6.51 14.29 4.23
CA ILE A 226 -5.27 13.74 4.78
C ILE A 226 -4.07 14.62 4.42
N GLU A 227 -4.01 15.14 3.20
CA GLU A 227 -3.01 16.13 2.77
C GLU A 227 -3.06 17.40 3.64
N GLN A 228 -4.26 17.89 3.98
CA GLN A 228 -4.42 19.05 4.87
C GLN A 228 -4.02 18.75 6.32
N MET A 229 -4.21 17.51 6.80
CA MET A 229 -3.81 17.09 8.16
C MET A 229 -2.30 16.81 8.30
N LEU A 230 -1.67 16.25 7.26
CA LEU A 230 -0.33 15.67 7.34
C LEU A 230 0.74 16.40 6.52
N GLY A 231 0.35 16.95 5.37
CA GLY A 231 1.21 17.65 4.41
C GLY A 231 1.52 19.10 4.81
N PRO A 232 1.78 20.02 3.87
CA PRO A 232 1.67 19.82 2.43
C PRO A 232 2.80 18.97 1.86
N LYS A 233 2.42 17.98 1.05
CA LYS A 233 3.29 17.30 0.09
C LYS A 233 3.88 18.27 -0.94
N LEU A 234 3.11 19.30 -1.26
CA LEU A 234 3.43 20.35 -2.22
C LEU A 234 3.96 21.57 -1.48
N THR A 235 5.28 21.61 -1.29
CA THR A 235 5.99 22.82 -0.85
C THR A 235 5.93 23.88 -1.95
N SER A 236 5.96 25.17 -1.59
CA SER A 236 5.76 26.25 -2.57
C SER A 236 6.84 26.33 -3.65
N GLU A 237 7.95 25.59 -3.57
CA GLU A 237 8.98 25.54 -4.64
C GLU A 237 8.41 25.11 -6.02
N ASP A 238 7.27 24.42 -6.07
CA ASP A 238 6.51 24.13 -7.31
C ASP A 238 5.73 25.36 -7.87
N ALA A 239 5.81 26.55 -7.24
CA ALA A 239 5.03 27.75 -7.56
C ALA A 239 5.70 29.11 -7.24
N ASP A 240 6.60 29.18 -6.25
CA ASP A 240 7.36 30.35 -5.79
C ASP A 240 8.69 29.88 -5.15
N PRO A 241 9.86 30.19 -5.76
CA PRO A 241 11.17 29.73 -5.28
C PRO A 241 11.63 30.38 -3.96
N ASN A 242 10.86 31.28 -3.36
CA ASN A 242 11.16 31.86 -2.03
C ASN A 242 10.22 31.36 -0.91
N GLY A 243 9.25 30.48 -1.21
CA GLY A 243 8.32 29.93 -0.23
C GLY A 243 8.66 28.50 0.20
N SER A 244 9.23 28.32 1.41
CA SER A 244 9.55 26.98 1.95
C SER A 244 8.48 26.48 2.94
N ALA A 245 7.26 26.23 2.45
CA ALA A 245 6.18 25.66 3.26
C ALA A 245 6.44 24.16 3.57
N GLU A 246 7.25 23.87 4.57
CA GLU A 246 7.58 22.49 4.97
C GLU A 246 6.34 21.67 5.41
N PRO A 247 6.32 20.34 5.21
CA PRO A 247 5.24 19.49 5.68
C PRO A 247 5.06 19.54 7.20
N LEU A 248 3.80 19.50 7.64
CA LEU A 248 3.41 19.44 9.05
C LEU A 248 3.81 18.13 9.74
N THR A 249 4.28 17.12 9.00
CA THR A 249 4.67 15.79 9.52
C THR A 249 6.06 15.41 9.00
N ASP A 250 6.97 15.06 9.91
CA ASP A 250 8.33 14.65 9.52
C ASP A 250 8.31 13.24 8.93
N VAL A 251 7.67 12.27 9.59
CA VAL A 251 7.63 10.86 9.15
C VAL A 251 6.19 10.33 9.17
N ILE A 252 5.73 9.78 8.04
CA ILE A 252 4.52 8.96 8.00
C ILE A 252 4.93 7.48 7.92
N VAL A 253 4.41 6.68 8.86
CA VAL A 253 4.57 5.22 8.88
C VAL A 253 3.24 4.58 8.49
N ASP A 254 3.13 4.04 7.28
CA ASP A 254 1.88 3.49 6.73
C ASP A 254 1.89 1.95 6.84
N LEU A 255 0.96 1.41 7.63
CA LEU A 255 0.90 -0.01 8.00
C LEU A 255 -0.08 -0.76 7.11
N HIS A 256 0.45 -1.70 6.31
CA HIS A 256 -0.28 -2.53 5.37
C HIS A 256 -0.24 -4.02 5.73
N THR A 257 -1.13 -4.79 5.12
CA THR A 257 -1.04 -6.26 5.11
C THR A 257 -1.43 -6.86 3.77
N THR A 258 -0.69 -7.87 3.33
CA THR A 258 -0.93 -8.62 2.10
C THR A 258 -1.36 -10.07 2.37
N THR A 259 -2.17 -10.64 1.45
CA THR A 259 -2.48 -12.07 1.43
C THR A 259 -1.33 -12.93 0.89
N ALA A 260 -0.34 -12.33 0.22
CA ALA A 260 0.85 -12.99 -0.29
C ALA A 260 1.87 -13.32 0.81
N ASN A 261 2.79 -14.26 0.57
CA ASN A 261 3.73 -14.75 1.58
C ASN A 261 4.98 -13.86 1.69
N MET A 262 4.78 -12.55 1.73
CA MET A 262 5.85 -11.54 1.65
C MET A 262 6.63 -11.30 2.97
N GLY A 263 6.39 -12.09 4.03
CA GLY A 263 7.07 -11.93 5.31
C GLY A 263 6.94 -10.52 5.88
N ILE A 264 8.03 -9.96 6.42
CA ILE A 264 8.14 -8.54 6.74
C ILE A 264 8.78 -7.83 5.54
N SER A 265 8.03 -6.96 4.88
CA SER A 265 8.50 -6.17 3.73
C SER A 265 8.48 -4.67 4.05
N LEU A 266 9.67 -4.07 4.09
CA LEU A 266 9.85 -2.63 4.31
C LEU A 266 9.83 -1.93 2.95
N ILE A 267 8.85 -1.08 2.69
CA ILE A 267 8.74 -0.34 1.44
C ILE A 267 9.17 1.11 1.68
N ILE A 268 10.27 1.51 1.04
CA ILE A 268 10.86 2.85 1.18
C ILE A 268 11.08 3.51 -0.19
N PRO A 269 11.08 4.85 -0.26
CA PRO A 269 11.45 5.55 -1.48
C PRO A 269 12.97 5.57 -1.71
N GLU A 270 13.36 5.54 -2.98
CA GLU A 270 14.70 5.95 -3.41
C GLU A 270 14.96 7.43 -3.11
N GLY A 271 16.22 7.78 -2.82
CA GLY A 271 16.69 9.14 -2.59
C GLY A 271 16.40 9.68 -1.18
N ASP A 272 15.89 8.86 -0.26
CA ASP A 272 15.65 9.22 1.14
C ASP A 272 16.68 8.54 2.09
N PRO A 273 17.85 9.16 2.32
CA PRO A 273 18.90 8.61 3.19
C PRO A 273 18.45 8.34 4.64
N LEU A 274 17.49 9.12 5.18
CA LEU A 274 17.00 8.87 6.54
C LEU A 274 16.17 7.58 6.59
N MET A 275 15.28 7.38 5.61
CA MET A 275 14.48 6.15 5.52
C MET A 275 15.30 4.94 5.09
N ALA A 276 16.35 5.12 4.30
CA ALA A 276 17.30 4.06 3.94
C ALA A 276 18.11 3.56 5.15
N ALA A 277 18.69 4.48 5.93
CA ALA A 277 19.35 4.14 7.20
C ALA A 277 18.38 3.49 8.20
N ALA A 278 17.15 4.02 8.31
CA ALA A 278 16.12 3.44 9.16
C ALA A 278 15.74 2.02 8.72
N ALA A 279 15.56 1.77 7.42
CA ALA A 279 15.29 0.43 6.89
C ALA A 279 16.44 -0.53 7.17
N ALA A 280 17.70 -0.10 6.97
CA ALA A 280 18.88 -0.91 7.30
C ALA A 280 18.88 -1.34 8.78
N TYR A 281 18.53 -0.42 9.69
CA TYR A 281 18.41 -0.71 11.12
C TYR A 281 17.25 -1.68 11.41
N VAL A 282 16.06 -1.45 10.85
CA VAL A 282 14.89 -2.33 11.04
C VAL A 282 15.16 -3.73 10.51
N LEU A 283 15.76 -3.90 9.33
CA LEU A 283 16.19 -5.19 8.79
C LEU A 283 17.09 -5.93 9.78
N ASN A 284 18.09 -5.24 10.34
CA ASN A 284 19.00 -5.81 11.32
C ASN A 284 18.26 -6.21 12.60
N GLN A 285 17.46 -5.32 13.20
CA GLN A 285 16.72 -5.60 14.44
C GLN A 285 15.71 -6.75 14.27
N CYS A 286 14.90 -6.75 13.21
CA CYS A 286 13.97 -7.85 12.90
C CYS A 286 14.69 -9.20 12.88
N LYS A 287 15.91 -9.27 12.34
CA LYS A 287 16.72 -10.48 12.30
C LYS A 287 17.40 -10.81 13.63
N THR A 288 18.09 -9.86 14.27
CA THR A 288 18.98 -10.14 15.41
C THR A 288 18.30 -10.06 16.77
N LYS A 289 17.31 -9.18 16.93
CA LYS A 289 16.58 -8.95 18.19
C LYS A 289 15.30 -9.77 18.25
N TYR A 290 14.63 -9.97 17.12
CA TYR A 290 13.35 -10.69 17.04
C TYR A 290 13.42 -12.07 16.35
N GLY A 291 14.53 -12.43 15.71
CA GLY A 291 14.72 -13.75 15.10
C GLY A 291 13.90 -14.01 13.84
N TYR A 292 13.49 -12.97 13.11
CA TYR A 292 12.73 -13.13 11.86
C TYR A 292 13.67 -13.29 10.65
N ASP A 293 13.59 -14.46 9.99
CA ASP A 293 14.37 -14.75 8.79
C ASP A 293 13.78 -14.14 7.50
N SER A 294 12.44 -14.07 7.39
CA SER A 294 11.75 -13.47 6.24
C SER A 294 11.53 -11.97 6.48
N VAL A 295 12.59 -11.21 6.25
CA VAL A 295 12.61 -9.75 6.33
C VAL A 295 13.39 -9.17 5.14
N GLN A 296 12.75 -8.29 4.38
CA GLN A 296 13.33 -7.68 3.18
C GLN A 296 12.90 -6.22 3.01
N CYS A 297 13.64 -5.50 2.18
CA CYS A 297 13.31 -4.14 1.76
C CYS A 297 12.98 -4.12 0.27
N LEU A 298 11.90 -3.43 -0.10
CA LEU A 298 11.52 -3.09 -1.47
C LEU A 298 11.66 -1.58 -1.65
N MET A 299 12.66 -1.15 -2.42
CA MET A 299 12.88 0.27 -2.71
C MET A 299 12.11 0.68 -3.96
N HIS A 300 11.28 1.72 -3.83
CA HIS A 300 10.52 2.31 -4.94
C HIS A 300 11.37 3.32 -5.71
N ALA A 301 11.60 3.04 -6.99
CA ALA A 301 12.36 3.87 -7.94
C ALA A 301 11.58 5.11 -8.41
N MET A 302 11.11 5.92 -7.46
CA MET A 302 10.45 7.20 -7.66
C MET A 302 11.10 8.25 -6.74
N PRO A 303 12.27 8.78 -7.12
CA PRO A 303 13.07 9.64 -6.24
C PRO A 303 12.36 10.96 -5.95
N THR A 304 11.57 11.53 -6.86
CA THR A 304 10.78 12.73 -6.59
C THR A 304 9.58 12.42 -5.71
N ARG A 305 9.41 13.13 -4.60
CA ARG A 305 8.21 12.98 -3.73
C ARG A 305 6.91 13.27 -4.47
N ALA A 306 6.92 14.22 -5.41
CA ALA A 306 5.77 14.58 -6.24
C ALA A 306 5.19 13.40 -7.04
N ASP A 307 6.05 12.57 -7.64
CA ASP A 307 5.63 11.47 -8.53
C ASP A 307 5.00 10.28 -7.78
N ARG A 308 5.27 10.15 -6.48
CA ARG A 308 4.75 9.08 -5.62
C ARG A 308 3.22 9.24 -5.45
N GLN A 309 2.45 8.16 -5.52
CA GLN A 309 0.97 8.23 -5.45
C GLN A 309 0.36 7.74 -4.12
N ASN A 310 1.22 7.29 -3.20
CA ASN A 310 0.86 6.66 -1.93
C ASN A 310 0.72 7.66 -0.78
N LEU A 311 -0.06 7.31 0.25
CA LEU A 311 -0.37 8.17 1.40
C LEU A 311 0.88 8.64 2.14
N SER A 312 1.85 7.75 2.37
CA SER A 312 3.09 8.08 3.07
C SER A 312 3.94 9.18 2.39
N SER A 313 3.66 9.50 1.12
CA SER A 313 4.30 10.63 0.41
C SER A 313 3.81 12.03 0.83
N CYS A 314 2.78 12.15 1.67
CA CYS A 314 2.36 13.45 2.25
C CYS A 314 3.38 14.03 3.24
N GLY A 315 4.11 13.18 3.95
CA GLY A 315 5.13 13.60 4.92
C GLY A 315 6.39 14.13 4.25
N ARG A 316 7.34 14.61 5.05
CA ARG A 316 8.72 14.78 4.56
C ARG A 316 9.33 13.43 4.17
N HIS A 317 9.19 12.46 5.06
CA HIS A 317 9.64 11.09 4.90
C HIS A 317 8.44 10.13 4.94
N GLY A 318 8.49 9.09 4.11
CA GLY A 318 7.47 8.05 4.05
C GLY A 318 8.09 6.67 4.22
N PHE A 319 7.55 5.88 5.14
CA PHE A 319 7.99 4.52 5.42
C PHE A 319 6.77 3.61 5.45
N THR A 320 6.78 2.51 4.70
CA THR A 320 5.66 1.57 4.69
C THR A 320 6.12 0.23 5.25
N VAL A 321 5.33 -0.33 6.18
CA VAL A 321 5.53 -1.68 6.72
C VAL A 321 4.42 -2.55 6.17
N GLU A 322 4.79 -3.49 5.30
CA GLU A 322 3.91 -4.48 4.69
C GLU A 322 4.21 -5.85 5.32
N VAL A 323 3.18 -6.56 5.81
CA VAL A 323 3.36 -7.88 6.45
C VAL A 323 2.32 -8.89 5.98
N GLY A 324 2.81 -10.03 5.50
CA GLY A 324 1.98 -11.15 5.04
C GLY A 324 2.58 -12.53 5.37
N PRO A 325 1.81 -13.62 5.15
CA PRO A 325 0.46 -13.63 4.61
C PRO A 325 -0.61 -13.49 5.70
N VAL A 326 -1.64 -12.68 5.46
CA VAL A 326 -2.87 -12.64 6.27
C VAL A 326 -4.09 -12.39 5.38
N PRO A 327 -5.21 -13.12 5.56
CA PRO A 327 -6.43 -12.82 4.83
C PRO A 327 -6.98 -11.43 5.18
N GLN A 328 -7.52 -10.73 4.19
CA GLN A 328 -8.24 -9.47 4.41
C GLN A 328 -9.42 -9.70 5.38
N GLY A 329 -9.63 -8.75 6.30
CA GLY A 329 -10.64 -8.84 7.35
C GLY A 329 -10.30 -9.81 8.51
N VAL A 330 -9.06 -10.30 8.60
CA VAL A 330 -8.59 -11.21 9.67
C VAL A 330 -7.46 -10.58 10.48
N LEU A 331 -7.51 -10.76 11.80
CA LEU A 331 -6.40 -10.47 12.70
C LEU A 331 -5.64 -11.76 13.01
N ARG A 332 -4.31 -11.73 12.78
CA ARG A 332 -3.39 -12.81 13.11
C ARG A 332 -2.36 -12.30 14.13
N HIS A 333 -2.21 -13.01 15.25
CA HIS A 333 -1.33 -12.57 16.34
C HIS A 333 0.14 -12.45 15.89
N ASP A 334 0.65 -13.46 15.17
CA ASP A 334 2.01 -13.49 14.65
C ASP A 334 2.30 -12.39 13.63
N VAL A 335 1.28 -11.92 12.89
CA VAL A 335 1.40 -10.80 11.93
C VAL A 335 1.37 -9.46 12.67
N ILE A 336 0.57 -9.33 13.73
CA ILE A 336 0.58 -8.15 14.61
C ILE A 336 1.95 -8.00 15.28
N GLU A 337 2.50 -9.06 15.89
CA GLU A 337 3.81 -9.02 16.56
C GLU A 337 4.94 -8.64 15.60
N LYS A 338 4.94 -9.18 14.37
CA LYS A 338 5.89 -8.81 13.31
C LYS A 338 5.78 -7.34 12.91
N THR A 339 4.55 -6.85 12.69
CA THR A 339 4.29 -5.44 12.33
C THR A 339 4.74 -4.50 13.44
N GLN A 340 4.41 -4.81 14.70
CA GLN A 340 4.83 -4.04 15.87
C GLN A 340 6.35 -4.06 16.05
N SER A 341 7.02 -5.19 15.83
CA SER A 341 8.48 -5.29 15.94
C SER A 341 9.21 -4.42 14.91
N ALA A 342 8.74 -4.41 13.66
CA ALA A 342 9.28 -3.55 12.61
C ALA A 342 9.03 -2.06 12.92
N MET A 343 7.79 -1.71 13.31
CA MET A 343 7.39 -0.35 13.69
C MET A 343 8.16 0.17 14.92
N HIS A 344 8.34 -0.64 15.96
CA HIS A 344 9.10 -0.27 17.16
C HIS A 344 10.58 -0.10 16.85
N SER A 345 11.16 -0.94 15.97
CA SER A 345 12.55 -0.79 15.53
C SER A 345 12.77 0.52 14.74
N LEU A 346 11.78 0.95 13.97
CA LEU A 346 11.80 2.25 13.28
C LEU A 346 11.75 3.43 14.28
N LEU A 347 10.83 3.37 15.25
CA LEU A 347 10.75 4.40 16.30
C LEU A 347 12.01 4.45 17.18
N GLU A 348 12.61 3.29 17.48
CA GLU A 348 13.89 3.16 18.19
C GLU A 348 15.03 3.85 17.42
N PHE A 349 15.18 3.60 16.11
CA PHE A 349 16.16 4.28 15.27
C PHE A 349 15.99 5.82 15.31
N LEU A 350 14.77 6.30 15.09
CA LEU A 350 14.46 7.74 15.09
C LEU A 350 14.72 8.37 16.47
N HIS A 351 14.40 7.66 17.54
CA HIS A 351 14.67 8.10 18.92
C HIS A 351 16.17 8.20 19.22
N LEU A 352 16.95 7.16 18.88
CA LEU A 352 18.39 7.13 19.08
C LEU A 352 19.08 8.26 18.30
N ARG A 353 18.74 8.45 17.02
CA ARG A 353 19.25 9.56 16.20
C ARG A 353 18.97 10.93 16.83
N ASN A 354 17.78 11.14 17.38
CA ASN A 354 17.44 12.38 18.07
C ASN A 354 18.29 12.63 19.32
N LEU A 355 18.54 11.59 20.13
CA LEU A 355 19.36 11.69 21.35
C LEU A 355 20.83 11.95 21.01
N GLU A 356 21.36 11.32 19.97
CA GLU A 356 22.72 11.52 19.47
C GLU A 356 22.92 12.95 18.98
N LEU A 357 21.97 13.50 18.20
CA LEU A 357 22.01 14.90 17.77
C LEU A 357 21.96 15.89 18.95
N GLN A 358 21.11 15.63 19.96
CA GLN A 358 21.04 16.46 21.17
C GLN A 358 22.32 16.43 22.01
N LYS A 359 23.09 15.34 21.97
CA LYS A 359 24.35 15.17 22.70
C LYS A 359 25.60 15.50 21.87
N GLY A 360 25.44 15.94 20.63
CA GLY A 360 26.55 16.29 19.73
C GLY A 360 27.33 15.08 19.20
N GLY A 361 26.72 13.90 19.14
CA GLY A 361 27.34 12.66 18.68
C GLY A 361 27.04 11.48 19.60
N ARG A 362 28.09 10.85 20.13
CA ARG A 362 27.99 9.61 20.91
C ARG A 362 27.28 9.80 22.25
N ILE A 363 26.46 8.82 22.61
CA ILE A 363 25.79 8.76 23.91
C ILE A 363 26.68 8.02 24.89
N ASN A 364 27.13 8.69 25.96
CA ASN A 364 27.96 8.11 27.03
C ASN A 364 29.29 7.45 26.56
N GLY A 365 29.76 7.77 25.34
CA GLY A 365 30.95 7.18 24.71
C GLY A 365 30.66 5.97 23.81
N GLU A 366 29.44 5.42 23.87
CA GLU A 366 29.01 4.29 23.04
C GLU A 366 28.98 4.64 21.54
N PRO A 367 29.15 3.65 20.63
CA PRO A 367 28.94 3.85 19.20
C PRO A 367 27.57 4.44 18.90
N THR A 368 27.48 5.33 17.91
CA THR A 368 26.18 5.80 17.43
C THR A 368 25.45 4.70 16.65
N VAL A 369 24.14 4.81 16.46
CA VAL A 369 23.38 3.89 15.61
C VAL A 369 23.89 3.88 14.16
N LEU A 370 24.48 4.98 13.67
CA LEU A 370 25.16 5.00 12.37
C LEU A 370 26.52 4.29 12.40
N ASP A 371 27.25 4.31 13.51
CA ASP A 371 28.45 3.48 13.69
C ASP A 371 28.08 1.99 13.75
N GLU A 372 26.91 1.65 14.33
CA GLU A 372 26.37 0.29 14.27
C GLU A 372 26.02 -0.12 12.83
N LEU A 373 25.35 0.74 12.05
CA LEU A 373 25.05 0.45 10.64
C LEU A 373 26.31 0.22 9.81
N ARG A 374 27.39 1.01 10.02
CA ARG A 374 28.69 0.77 9.36
C ARG A 374 29.33 -0.57 9.75
N ARG A 375 29.07 -1.06 10.97
CA ARG A 375 29.54 -2.37 11.46
C ARG A 375 28.73 -3.54 10.87
N VAL A 376 27.42 -3.36 10.67
CA VAL A 376 26.52 -4.40 10.13
C VAL A 376 26.58 -4.47 8.61
N TYR A 377 26.61 -3.31 7.95
CA TYR A 377 26.66 -3.16 6.49
C TYR A 377 27.96 -2.44 6.10
N PRO A 378 29.10 -3.15 6.01
CA PRO A 378 30.35 -2.57 5.54
C PRO A 378 30.17 -2.01 4.12
N ASN A 379 30.83 -0.89 3.84
CA ASN A 379 30.68 -0.10 2.61
C ASN A 379 29.29 0.53 2.42
N ASN A 380 28.47 0.60 3.46
CA ASN A 380 27.10 1.13 3.47
C ASN A 380 26.04 0.35 2.66
N ILE A 381 26.40 -0.82 2.10
CA ILE A 381 25.56 -1.50 1.11
C ILE A 381 24.56 -2.48 1.75
N VAL A 382 23.27 -2.27 1.47
CA VAL A 382 22.16 -3.08 2.00
C VAL A 382 21.45 -3.82 0.86
N PRO A 383 21.26 -5.16 0.94
CA PRO A 383 20.48 -5.91 -0.02
C PRO A 383 19.00 -5.48 -0.03
N CYS A 384 18.42 -5.34 -1.21
CA CYS A 384 17.00 -5.05 -1.38
C CYS A 384 16.43 -5.68 -2.65
N TYR A 385 15.13 -5.46 -2.85
CA TYR A 385 14.47 -5.61 -4.12
C TYR A 385 14.09 -4.23 -4.64
N ARG A 386 13.96 -4.11 -5.96
CA ARG A 386 13.24 -3.01 -6.61
C ARG A 386 12.25 -3.59 -7.59
N SER A 387 11.18 -2.87 -7.88
CA SER A 387 10.29 -3.23 -8.98
C SER A 387 11.08 -3.37 -10.28
N ALA A 388 10.76 -4.39 -11.08
CA ALA A 388 11.23 -4.46 -12.45
C ALA A 388 10.72 -3.23 -13.24
N PRO A 389 11.41 -2.79 -14.31
CA PRO A 389 10.88 -1.77 -15.20
C PRO A 389 9.52 -2.15 -15.75
N ALA A 390 8.62 -1.18 -15.88
CA ALA A 390 7.37 -1.37 -16.61
C ALA A 390 7.63 -1.77 -18.07
N VAL A 391 6.95 -2.81 -18.52
CA VAL A 391 7.00 -3.33 -19.91
C VAL A 391 5.87 -2.72 -20.75
N ARG A 392 4.74 -2.35 -20.16
CA ARG A 392 3.58 -1.78 -20.87
C ARG A 392 3.39 -0.28 -20.59
N PRO A 393 2.81 0.49 -21.53
CA PRO A 393 2.48 1.90 -21.32
C PRO A 393 1.55 2.11 -20.11
N GLY A 394 1.81 3.14 -19.31
CA GLY A 394 1.00 3.51 -18.15
C GLY A 394 1.28 2.73 -16.86
N GLU A 395 2.10 1.68 -16.89
CA GLU A 395 2.53 0.99 -15.67
C GLU A 395 3.70 1.70 -14.98
N LEU A 396 3.67 1.75 -13.64
CA LEU A 396 4.78 2.27 -12.82
C LEU A 396 5.84 1.20 -12.49
N SER A 397 5.52 -0.08 -12.70
CA SER A 397 6.36 -1.24 -12.38
C SER A 397 6.02 -2.43 -13.27
N GLY A 398 7.00 -3.32 -13.48
CA GLY A 398 6.81 -4.59 -14.18
C GLY A 398 5.87 -5.52 -13.42
N LYS A 399 4.95 -6.15 -14.15
CA LYS A 399 3.89 -7.01 -13.62
C LYS A 399 3.56 -8.11 -14.61
N ILE A 400 3.31 -9.30 -14.10
CA ILE A 400 2.65 -10.37 -14.86
C ILE A 400 1.15 -10.20 -14.63
N SER A 401 0.41 -9.71 -15.64
CA SER A 401 -1.04 -9.63 -15.54
C SER A 401 -1.71 -10.98 -15.48
N TRP A 402 -2.84 -11.01 -14.77
CA TRP A 402 -3.79 -12.11 -14.81
C TRP A 402 -4.38 -12.27 -16.23
N PRO A 403 -4.26 -13.46 -16.86
CA PRO A 403 -5.11 -13.84 -17.99
C PRO A 403 -6.55 -13.95 -17.49
N ASN A 404 -7.40 -12.98 -17.81
CA ASN A 404 -8.77 -12.90 -17.28
C ASN A 404 -9.78 -13.70 -18.11
N ASP A 405 -10.88 -14.07 -17.47
CA ASP A 405 -12.04 -14.72 -18.08
C ASP A 405 -12.75 -13.78 -19.08
N GLU A 406 -13.21 -14.32 -20.22
CA GLU A 406 -13.87 -13.56 -21.28
C GLU A 406 -15.18 -12.88 -20.82
N THR A 407 -15.86 -13.45 -19.82
CA THR A 407 -17.14 -12.98 -19.30
C THR A 407 -17.00 -12.10 -18.05
N ASN A 408 -15.88 -12.20 -17.34
CA ASN A 408 -15.59 -11.38 -16.16
C ASN A 408 -14.11 -10.92 -16.14
N PRO A 409 -13.82 -9.65 -16.51
CA PRO A 409 -12.45 -9.13 -16.55
C PRO A 409 -11.78 -8.94 -15.18
N ASN A 410 -12.44 -9.30 -14.07
CA ASN A 410 -11.87 -9.32 -12.71
C ASN A 410 -11.72 -10.74 -12.14
N PHE A 411 -11.98 -11.78 -12.94
CA PHE A 411 -11.77 -13.18 -12.56
C PHE A 411 -10.70 -13.79 -13.47
N PRO A 412 -9.61 -14.38 -12.93
CA PRO A 412 -8.59 -14.98 -13.78
C PRO A 412 -9.09 -16.32 -14.35
N SER A 413 -8.81 -16.54 -15.63
CA SER A 413 -8.99 -17.83 -16.34
C SER A 413 -7.98 -18.91 -15.91
N VAL A 414 -7.03 -18.54 -15.05
CA VAL A 414 -5.93 -19.37 -14.55
C VAL A 414 -5.72 -19.17 -13.05
N ILE A 415 -5.05 -20.11 -12.40
CA ILE A 415 -4.57 -19.99 -11.02
C ILE A 415 -3.03 -20.01 -10.98
N VAL A 416 -2.43 -19.44 -9.92
CA VAL A 416 -0.98 -19.56 -9.67
C VAL A 416 -0.62 -21.03 -9.48
N HIS A 417 0.44 -21.50 -10.14
CA HIS A 417 0.87 -22.89 -9.99
C HIS A 417 1.38 -23.16 -8.56
N LYS A 418 1.09 -24.35 -8.03
CA LYS A 418 1.39 -24.77 -6.65
C LYS A 418 2.86 -24.70 -6.23
N SER A 419 3.81 -24.68 -7.17
CA SER A 419 5.25 -24.50 -6.88
C SER A 419 5.67 -23.04 -6.75
N LEU A 420 4.80 -22.11 -7.13
CA LEU A 420 5.01 -20.66 -7.10
C LEU A 420 4.13 -19.97 -6.04
N GLN A 421 2.96 -20.55 -5.72
CA GLN A 421 2.14 -20.11 -4.61
C GLN A 421 2.97 -20.05 -3.31
N ASP A 422 2.85 -18.94 -2.58
CA ASP A 422 3.58 -18.62 -1.36
C ASP A 422 5.12 -18.58 -1.52
N GLN A 423 5.64 -18.45 -2.74
CA GLN A 423 7.08 -18.38 -3.04
C GLN A 423 7.57 -16.97 -3.40
N ASP A 424 6.96 -15.93 -2.82
CA ASP A 424 7.44 -14.54 -2.93
C ASP A 424 8.96 -14.45 -2.69
N PHE A 425 9.64 -13.59 -3.45
CA PHE A 425 11.09 -13.36 -3.45
C PHE A 425 11.97 -14.57 -3.85
N LYS A 426 11.40 -15.72 -4.24
CA LYS A 426 12.16 -16.82 -4.83
C LYS A 426 12.36 -16.62 -6.34
N PRO A 427 13.47 -17.11 -6.92
CA PRO A 427 13.70 -17.02 -8.36
C PRO A 427 12.69 -17.88 -9.13
N LEU A 428 12.20 -17.33 -10.24
CA LEU A 428 11.40 -17.98 -11.27
C LEU A 428 12.12 -17.80 -12.61
N ARG A 429 12.32 -18.88 -13.35
CA ARG A 429 13.07 -18.89 -14.63
C ARG A 429 12.20 -19.28 -15.81
N ILE A 430 12.66 -18.98 -17.02
CA ILE A 430 11.98 -19.38 -18.26
C ILE A 430 11.77 -20.90 -18.25
N GLY A 431 10.53 -21.32 -18.51
CA GLY A 431 10.12 -22.73 -18.47
C GLY A 431 9.62 -23.22 -17.10
N ASP A 432 9.84 -22.48 -16.00
CA ASP A 432 9.29 -22.86 -14.69
C ASP A 432 7.75 -22.69 -14.66
N PRO A 433 7.00 -23.58 -13.98
CA PRO A 433 5.55 -23.48 -13.87
C PRO A 433 5.06 -22.18 -13.20
N LEU A 434 4.31 -21.37 -13.94
CA LEU A 434 3.77 -20.07 -13.50
C LEU A 434 2.27 -20.17 -13.18
N PHE A 435 1.46 -20.65 -14.13
CA PHE A 435 0.01 -20.77 -13.98
C PHE A 435 -0.52 -22.17 -14.29
N VAL A 436 -1.78 -22.41 -13.94
CA VAL A 436 -2.58 -23.58 -14.35
C VAL A 436 -3.94 -23.09 -14.84
N SER A 437 -4.35 -23.49 -16.05
CA SER A 437 -5.68 -23.20 -16.61
C SER A 437 -6.76 -24.14 -16.10
N LEU A 438 -8.03 -23.82 -16.37
CA LEU A 438 -9.21 -24.59 -15.91
C LEU A 438 -9.23 -26.07 -16.33
N ASP A 439 -8.57 -26.42 -17.45
CA ASP A 439 -8.41 -27.79 -17.95
C ASP A 439 -7.26 -28.56 -17.25
N GLY A 440 -6.49 -27.89 -16.40
CA GLY A 440 -5.31 -28.44 -15.74
C GLY A 440 -3.99 -28.28 -16.51
N THR A 441 -4.00 -27.62 -17.68
CA THR A 441 -2.76 -27.35 -18.44
C THR A 441 -1.86 -26.39 -17.67
N VAL A 442 -0.57 -26.75 -17.53
CA VAL A 442 0.44 -25.90 -16.89
C VAL A 442 0.99 -24.92 -17.91
N ILE A 443 0.96 -23.63 -17.56
CA ILE A 443 1.52 -22.55 -18.37
C ILE A 443 2.85 -22.15 -17.71
N PRO A 444 4.01 -22.34 -18.38
CA PRO A 444 5.30 -21.94 -17.85
C PRO A 444 5.50 -20.43 -17.94
N TYR A 445 6.46 -19.90 -17.19
CA TYR A 445 6.96 -18.54 -17.39
C TYR A 445 7.68 -18.44 -18.74
N ASP A 446 7.35 -17.39 -19.48
CA ASP A 446 7.72 -17.16 -20.88
C ASP A 446 9.00 -16.32 -21.07
N GLY A 447 9.51 -15.70 -20.01
CA GLY A 447 10.64 -14.77 -20.08
C GLY A 447 10.25 -13.33 -20.39
N SER A 448 8.96 -12.97 -20.33
CA SER A 448 8.42 -11.61 -20.58
C SER A 448 9.07 -10.47 -19.78
N HIS A 449 9.86 -10.80 -18.75
CA HIS A 449 10.61 -9.85 -17.91
C HIS A 449 12.08 -10.29 -17.67
N GLY A 450 12.61 -11.20 -18.50
CA GLY A 450 13.99 -11.71 -18.45
C GLY A 450 14.13 -13.19 -18.03
N ASP A 451 15.36 -13.70 -18.06
CA ASP A 451 15.67 -15.13 -17.84
C ASP A 451 15.38 -15.64 -16.41
N GLU A 452 15.58 -14.78 -15.41
CA GLU A 452 15.28 -15.04 -14.00
C GLU A 452 14.65 -13.79 -13.37
N VAL A 453 13.49 -13.95 -12.73
CA VAL A 453 12.78 -12.89 -12.01
C VAL A 453 12.44 -13.30 -10.58
N HIS A 454 12.12 -12.34 -9.72
CA HIS A 454 11.65 -12.58 -8.36
C HIS A 454 10.24 -12.02 -8.24
N LEU A 455 9.22 -12.86 -8.05
CA LEU A 455 7.84 -12.38 -7.93
C LEU A 455 7.54 -11.88 -6.51
N ILE A 456 6.68 -10.87 -6.42
CA ILE A 456 6.18 -10.27 -5.18
C ILE A 456 4.68 -10.05 -5.29
N PHE A 457 3.98 -10.00 -4.15
CA PHE A 457 2.51 -9.98 -4.10
C PHE A 457 1.90 -11.16 -4.86
N VAL A 458 2.53 -12.34 -4.75
CA VAL A 458 2.05 -13.57 -5.39
C VAL A 458 0.67 -13.91 -4.83
N ASN A 459 -0.35 -13.81 -5.68
CA ASN A 459 -1.74 -14.05 -5.31
C ASN A 459 -2.28 -13.06 -4.24
N GLU A 460 -1.93 -11.77 -4.35
CA GLU A 460 -2.56 -10.70 -3.56
C GLU A 460 -4.03 -10.51 -3.95
N GLY A 461 -4.96 -10.77 -3.03
CA GLY A 461 -6.40 -10.66 -3.27
C GLY A 461 -6.87 -9.25 -3.68
N GLY A 462 -6.17 -8.22 -3.21
CA GLY A 462 -6.36 -6.83 -3.62
C GLY A 462 -5.98 -6.53 -5.06
N TYR A 463 -5.19 -7.37 -5.75
CA TYR A 463 -4.66 -7.10 -7.11
C TYR A 463 -5.36 -7.90 -8.23
N TYR A 464 -6.48 -8.55 -7.92
CA TYR A 464 -7.34 -9.23 -8.90
C TYR A 464 -8.16 -8.24 -9.75
N TYR A 465 -8.60 -7.12 -9.18
CA TYR A 465 -9.47 -6.16 -9.86
C TYR A 465 -8.72 -5.24 -10.83
N ALA A 466 -9.41 -4.86 -11.91
CA ALA A 466 -8.94 -3.94 -12.94
C ALA A 466 -8.44 -2.60 -12.36
N SER A 467 -9.17 -2.06 -11.38
CA SER A 467 -8.92 -0.75 -10.77
C SER A 467 -7.82 -0.72 -9.70
N SER A 468 -7.33 -1.89 -9.24
CA SER A 468 -6.47 -1.97 -8.05
C SER A 468 -5.03 -2.46 -8.31
N GLY A 469 -4.75 -3.09 -9.45
CA GLY A 469 -3.35 -3.33 -9.84
C GLY A 469 -3.06 -4.42 -10.87
N THR A 470 -4.04 -5.26 -11.25
CA THR A 470 -3.99 -6.19 -12.40
C THR A 470 -2.73 -7.04 -12.58
N GLY A 471 -2.26 -7.72 -11.54
CA GLY A 471 -1.25 -8.77 -11.71
C GLY A 471 -0.39 -9.07 -10.49
N ILE A 472 0.54 -10.00 -10.69
CA ILE A 472 1.64 -10.32 -9.77
C ILE A 472 2.78 -9.34 -10.03
N GLY A 473 3.33 -8.74 -8.97
CA GLY A 473 4.44 -7.81 -9.10
C GLY A 473 5.74 -8.53 -9.48
N VAL A 474 6.51 -7.94 -10.38
CA VAL A 474 7.86 -8.43 -10.73
C VAL A 474 8.89 -7.55 -10.04
N ALA A 475 9.82 -8.18 -9.32
CA ALA A 475 10.93 -7.53 -8.68
C ALA A 475 12.27 -8.08 -9.21
N VAL A 476 13.30 -7.24 -9.11
CA VAL A 476 14.69 -7.63 -9.34
C VAL A 476 15.49 -7.39 -8.08
N LYS A 477 16.41 -8.29 -7.77
CA LYS A 477 17.39 -8.10 -6.70
C LYS A 477 18.25 -6.88 -7.00
N SER A 478 18.48 -6.07 -5.97
CA SER A 478 19.26 -4.84 -6.04
C SER A 478 19.91 -4.58 -4.68
N ARG A 479 20.58 -3.44 -4.57
CA ARG A 479 21.28 -2.97 -3.38
C ARG A 479 21.07 -1.47 -3.28
N PHE A 480 21.05 -0.93 -2.07
CA PHE A 480 21.07 0.51 -1.84
C PHE A 480 22.21 0.87 -0.88
N ASP A 481 22.71 2.10 -1.00
CA ASP A 481 23.60 2.70 -0.02
C ASP A 481 22.73 3.38 1.05
N TRP A 482 22.84 2.96 2.31
CA TRP A 482 21.99 3.49 3.39
C TRP A 482 22.34 4.93 3.80
N GLU A 483 23.56 5.39 3.53
CA GLU A 483 24.04 6.74 3.88
C GLU A 483 23.57 7.79 2.85
N THR A 484 23.40 7.37 1.59
CA THR A 484 22.92 8.25 0.50
C THR A 484 21.45 8.06 0.13
N GLY A 485 20.87 6.88 0.37
CA GLY A 485 19.49 6.54 0.04
C GLY A 485 19.23 6.15 -1.42
N TRP A 486 20.27 6.07 -2.25
CA TRP A 486 20.18 5.71 -3.67
C TRP A 486 20.45 4.22 -3.91
N PHE A 487 19.99 3.68 -5.06
CA PHE A 487 20.46 2.38 -5.51
C PHE A 487 21.98 2.39 -5.70
N PHE A 488 22.62 1.32 -5.25
CA PHE A 488 24.02 1.06 -5.55
C PHE A 488 24.12 0.52 -6.97
N ALA A 489 24.88 1.21 -7.82
CA ALA A 489 25.28 0.69 -9.12
C ALA A 489 26.41 -0.32 -8.91
N ASP A 490 26.17 -1.60 -9.19
CA ASP A 490 27.27 -2.55 -9.34
C ASP A 490 28.01 -2.20 -10.64
N ASP A 491 29.18 -1.56 -10.55
CA ASP A 491 30.04 -1.19 -11.70
C ASP A 491 30.45 -2.43 -12.54
N ASP A 492 30.30 -3.64 -12.00
CA ASP A 492 30.62 -4.93 -12.65
C ASP A 492 29.54 -5.44 -13.63
N LYS A 493 28.54 -4.63 -14.00
CA LYS A 493 27.61 -4.92 -15.11
C LYS A 493 27.92 -4.10 -16.36
N GLU A 494 29.03 -4.41 -17.01
CA GLU A 494 29.15 -4.18 -18.46
C GLU A 494 27.95 -4.86 -19.16
N GLY A 495 27.11 -4.07 -19.84
CA GLY A 495 26.05 -4.58 -20.72
C GLY A 495 24.62 -4.11 -20.47
N LEU A 496 24.32 -3.37 -19.39
CA LEU A 496 23.01 -2.73 -19.20
C LEU A 496 23.13 -1.25 -18.76
N THR A 497 23.82 -0.48 -19.60
CA THR A 497 23.57 0.96 -19.72
C THR A 497 22.11 1.22 -20.13
N SER A 498 21.59 2.40 -19.81
CA SER A 498 20.21 2.82 -20.13
C SER A 498 19.95 3.07 -21.64
N GLU A 499 20.83 2.57 -22.50
CA GLU A 499 20.89 2.87 -23.94
C GLU A 499 20.66 1.57 -24.72
N GLU A 500 19.76 1.64 -25.71
CA GLU A 500 19.51 0.61 -26.74
C GLU A 500 19.05 -0.79 -26.26
N ILE A 501 17.81 -0.87 -25.77
CA ILE A 501 16.93 -1.95 -26.22
C ILE A 501 16.02 -1.39 -27.31
N VAL A 502 16.54 -1.35 -28.53
CA VAL A 502 15.71 -1.19 -29.74
C VAL A 502 15.00 -2.53 -29.92
N VAL A 503 13.74 -2.60 -29.49
CA VAL A 503 12.84 -3.62 -30.01
C VAL A 503 12.52 -3.22 -31.44
N GLU A 504 13.16 -3.86 -32.43
CA GLU A 504 12.74 -3.72 -33.82
C GLU A 504 11.26 -4.10 -33.93
N GLU A 505 10.45 -3.20 -34.51
CA GLU A 505 9.10 -3.54 -34.95
C GLU A 505 9.20 -4.63 -36.03
N LYS A 506 9.03 -5.89 -35.61
CA LYS A 506 8.69 -6.96 -36.55
C LYS A 506 7.22 -6.88 -36.89
N ASP A 507 6.94 -6.04 -37.89
CA ASP A 507 5.75 -6.14 -38.72
C ASP A 507 5.65 -7.55 -39.34
N SER A 508 4.92 -8.45 -38.68
CA SER A 508 4.28 -9.60 -39.34
C SER A 508 3.19 -10.23 -38.47
N TYR A 509 1.95 -9.81 -38.70
CA TYR A 509 0.76 -10.64 -38.47
C TYR A 509 -0.07 -10.66 -39.77
N GLU A 510 0.20 -11.66 -40.61
CA GLU A 510 -0.81 -12.31 -41.46
C GLU A 510 -1.28 -13.60 -40.77
#